data_AF-A0A1H5ZDJ5-F1
#
_entry.id   AF-A0A1H5ZDJ5-F1
#
_cell.length_a   1.000
_cell.length_b   1.000
_cell.length_c   1.000
_cell.angle_alpha   90.00
_cell.angle_beta   90.00
_cell.angle_gamma   90.00
#
_symmetry.space_group_name_H-M   'P 1'
#
loop_
_entity.id
_entity.type
_entity.pdbx_description
1 polymer ?
#
loop_
_entity_poly.entity_id
_entity_poly.type
_entity_poly.pdbx_seq_one_letter_code
_entity_poly.pdbx_strand_id
1 'polypeptide(L)'
;MHTDLIMWIASKNGFFSIVQHRDDSEQVLVRARVKRDLEEIFPEDRIHHTPGGDYHWRVFASKKEMGEILLRQMAELDYPNFKGKIAKTPSQEDKLQAYYQVWSVMHDYGLKKFDKKNVCQGCLMGGAIGDALGAPIEFLSFPQIQNKYGVNGIDSFVEFEDGFGEFTDDTQMTLFTGEGLLRAWNRSMQRGIGGAENTIVYHSYLRWLFTQDFPFQAKPTQGVYDIEKGWLIKRKELYKRRAPGNTCISSLASGIAGTIDEPINDSKGCGTVMRMAPVGLIFSDDMALAFDMGCKFSALTHGHPSGYLSGGFFAAIISGLCQHIPLEKCIYKVIDLLMGKPGFEELDRVLFRAIGLHDRLKEKELKAEHIELLGGGWVAEEALAISLLCSLHYLENFKKGVLAAVNHSGDSDSTGSITGNILGLIHGLEGIPEEWKSGLKFSDIVLQMGEDLAIGVKGNTYEPDEEWGEKYPGY
;
A
#
# COMPACT_ATOMS: atom_id res chain seq x y z
N MET A 1 -33.88 -10.36 24.00
CA MET A 1 -33.17 -9.10 23.72
C MET A 1 -33.77 -8.52 22.45
N HIS A 2 -34.63 -7.51 22.56
CA HIS A 2 -35.02 -6.74 21.38
C HIS A 2 -33.80 -5.93 20.96
N THR A 3 -33.23 -6.24 19.80
CA THR A 3 -32.25 -5.39 19.15
C THR A 3 -32.93 -4.07 18.82
N ASP A 4 -32.50 -2.98 19.44
CA ASP A 4 -32.93 -1.63 19.10
C ASP A 4 -32.52 -1.33 17.66
N LEU A 5 -33.46 -1.51 16.72
CA LEU A 5 -33.25 -1.18 15.32
C LEU A 5 -33.29 0.34 15.19
N ILE A 6 -32.12 0.94 15.02
CA ILE A 6 -31.97 2.32 14.60
C ILE A 6 -31.86 2.34 13.09
N MET A 7 -32.76 3.06 12.42
CA MET A 7 -32.70 3.25 10.98
C MET A 7 -32.38 4.72 10.69
N TRP A 8 -31.26 4.97 10.01
CA TRP A 8 -30.98 6.27 9.42
C TRP A 8 -31.47 6.30 7.98
N ILE A 9 -32.13 7.38 7.60
CA ILE A 9 -32.54 7.62 6.22
C ILE A 9 -31.87 8.91 5.74
N ALA A 10 -31.18 8.79 4.61
CA ALA A 10 -30.74 9.90 3.79
C ALA A 10 -31.64 9.95 2.53
N SER A 11 -32.33 11.06 2.31
CA SER A 11 -33.21 11.27 1.16
C SER A 11 -32.99 12.65 0.55
N LYS A 12 -33.57 12.89 -0.62
CA LYS A 12 -33.57 14.24 -1.22
C LYS A 12 -34.31 15.28 -0.37
N ASN A 13 -35.15 14.84 0.58
CA ASN A 13 -35.98 15.70 1.43
C ASN A 13 -35.38 15.91 2.83
N GLY A 14 -34.37 15.12 3.22
CA GLY A 14 -33.69 15.28 4.50
C GLY A 14 -32.96 14.04 5.03
N PHE A 15 -32.21 14.26 6.12
CA PHE A 15 -31.50 13.24 6.88
C PHE A 15 -32.08 13.10 8.29
N PHE A 16 -32.59 11.91 8.62
CA PHE A 16 -33.26 11.67 9.90
C PHE A 16 -33.07 10.22 10.39
N SER A 17 -33.26 10.04 11.70
CA SER A 17 -33.21 8.76 12.40
C SER A 17 -34.63 8.35 12.82
N ILE A 18 -35.01 7.11 12.54
CA ILE A 18 -36.24 6.50 13.04
C ILE A 18 -35.86 5.45 14.09
N VAL A 19 -36.49 5.55 15.26
CA VAL A 19 -36.31 4.59 16.34
C VAL A 19 -37.64 4.18 16.93
N GLN A 20 -37.71 2.98 17.50
CA GLN A 20 -38.87 2.51 18.25
C GLN A 20 -39.18 3.48 19.41
N HIS A 21 -40.44 3.89 19.55
CA HIS A 21 -40.85 4.63 20.75
C HIS A 21 -40.69 3.73 21.98
N ARG A 22 -40.14 4.28 23.08
CA ARG A 22 -39.77 3.51 24.28
C ARG A 22 -40.95 2.80 24.93
N ASP A 23 -42.09 3.49 24.99
CA ASP A 23 -43.25 3.06 25.77
C ASP A 23 -44.45 2.65 24.88
N ASP A 24 -44.31 2.71 23.55
CA ASP A 24 -45.40 2.41 22.61
C ASP A 24 -44.85 1.64 21.40
N SER A 25 -45.20 0.36 21.28
CA SER A 25 -44.71 -0.51 20.20
C SER A 25 -45.25 -0.14 18.82
N GLU A 26 -46.36 0.59 18.74
CA GLU A 26 -46.99 0.98 17.47
C GLU A 26 -46.49 2.34 16.96
N GLN A 27 -45.75 3.06 17.78
CA GLN A 27 -45.15 4.35 17.43
C GLN A 27 -43.65 4.27 17.19
N VAL A 28 -43.20 5.18 16.34
CA VAL A 28 -41.79 5.48 16.12
C VAL A 28 -41.52 6.94 16.45
N LEU A 29 -40.31 7.19 16.90
CA LEU A 29 -39.78 8.52 17.07
C LEU A 29 -38.86 8.85 15.89
N VAL A 30 -39.30 9.79 15.06
CA VAL A 30 -38.52 10.32 13.93
C VAL A 30 -37.75 11.54 14.42
N ARG A 31 -36.43 11.57 14.20
CA ARG A 31 -35.55 12.55 14.83
C ARG A 31 -34.58 13.16 13.82
N ALA A 32 -34.36 14.47 13.89
CA ALA A 32 -33.40 15.19 13.07
C ALA A 32 -32.56 16.17 13.90
N ARG A 33 -31.35 16.46 13.42
CA ARG A 33 -30.48 17.48 14.01
C ARG A 33 -30.89 18.89 13.56
N VAL A 34 -31.45 19.01 12.36
CA VAL A 34 -31.93 20.27 11.77
C VAL A 34 -33.44 20.17 11.55
N LYS A 35 -34.20 21.20 11.94
CA LYS A 35 -35.68 21.22 11.83
C LYS A 35 -36.17 20.98 10.41
N ARG A 36 -35.52 21.62 9.42
CA ARG A 36 -35.83 21.52 7.98
C ARG A 36 -35.85 20.10 7.44
N ASP A 37 -35.13 19.15 8.05
CA ASP A 37 -35.16 17.73 7.62
C ASP A 37 -36.49 17.04 7.94
N LEU A 38 -37.30 17.61 8.84
CA LEU A 38 -38.62 17.10 9.18
C LEU A 38 -39.74 17.91 8.53
N GLU A 39 -39.53 19.20 8.23
CA GLU A 39 -40.53 20.08 7.62
C GLU A 39 -40.95 19.66 6.20
N GLU A 40 -40.05 19.00 5.47
CA GLU A 40 -40.34 18.43 4.14
C GLU A 40 -41.17 17.12 4.20
N ILE A 41 -41.39 16.59 5.42
CA ILE A 41 -41.98 15.27 5.64
C ILE A 41 -43.23 15.36 6.50
N PHE A 42 -43.22 16.24 7.50
CA PHE A 42 -44.26 16.43 8.49
C PHE A 42 -44.68 17.89 8.57
N PRO A 43 -45.97 18.15 8.87
CA PRO A 43 -46.46 19.48 9.23
C PRO A 43 -45.65 20.10 10.39
N GLU A 44 -45.39 21.40 10.30
CA GLU A 44 -44.53 22.13 11.24
C GLU A 44 -45.03 22.05 12.70
N ASP A 45 -46.35 22.05 12.89
CA ASP A 45 -47.02 21.98 14.20
C ASP A 45 -46.80 20.63 14.93
N ARG A 46 -46.38 19.59 14.21
CA ARG A 46 -46.03 18.28 14.78
C ARG A 46 -44.57 18.16 15.17
N ILE A 47 -43.72 19.14 14.84
CA ILE A 47 -42.28 19.06 15.07
C ILE A 47 -41.96 19.63 16.45
N HIS A 48 -41.47 18.77 17.33
CA HIS A 48 -41.11 19.13 18.70
C HIS A 48 -39.61 19.40 18.83
N HIS A 49 -39.27 20.44 19.60
CA HIS A 49 -37.90 20.77 19.96
C HIS A 49 -37.53 20.15 21.32
N THR A 50 -36.35 19.55 21.42
CA THR A 50 -35.80 18.97 22.65
C THR A 50 -34.31 19.32 22.74
N PRO A 51 -33.97 20.47 23.36
CA PRO A 51 -32.61 21.03 23.33
C PRO A 51 -31.52 20.12 23.92
N GLY A 52 -31.88 19.23 24.86
CA GLY A 52 -30.93 18.38 25.58
C GLY A 52 -30.61 17.02 24.94
N GLY A 53 -31.07 16.75 23.72
CA GLY A 53 -30.81 15.47 23.05
C GLY A 53 -30.00 15.64 21.76
N ASP A 54 -29.18 14.64 21.41
CA ASP A 54 -28.34 14.62 20.19
C ASP A 54 -29.09 14.97 18.90
N TYR A 55 -30.39 14.66 18.86
CA TYR A 55 -31.34 15.11 17.85
C TYR A 55 -32.32 16.09 18.49
N HIS A 56 -32.14 17.38 18.18
CA HIS A 56 -32.92 18.46 18.76
C HIS A 56 -34.38 18.47 18.28
N TRP A 57 -34.66 17.93 17.10
CA TRP A 57 -36.00 17.97 16.49
C TRP A 57 -36.57 16.57 16.36
N ARG A 58 -37.86 16.41 16.65
CA ARG A 58 -38.50 15.09 16.63
C ARG A 58 -40.01 15.14 16.36
N VAL A 59 -40.52 14.07 15.78
CA VAL A 59 -41.94 13.83 15.51
C VAL A 59 -42.28 12.42 15.98
N PHE A 60 -43.42 12.29 16.68
CA PHE A 60 -44.01 10.99 16.96
C PHE A 60 -44.94 10.62 15.81
N ALA A 61 -44.75 9.42 15.26
CA ALA A 61 -45.54 8.91 14.13
C ALA A 61 -45.87 7.44 14.38
N SER A 62 -47.00 6.97 13.86
CA SER A 62 -47.29 5.53 13.87
C SER A 62 -46.39 4.81 12.86
N LYS A 63 -46.09 3.53 13.10
CA LYS A 63 -45.36 2.68 12.13
C LYS A 63 -46.04 2.66 10.76
N LYS A 64 -47.38 2.62 10.75
CA LYS A 64 -48.19 2.65 9.53
C LYS A 64 -47.98 3.94 8.75
N GLU A 65 -48.12 5.09 9.42
CA GLU A 65 -47.91 6.41 8.82
C GLU A 65 -46.50 6.53 8.25
N MET A 66 -45.48 6.17 9.02
CA MET A 66 -44.10 6.24 8.56
C MET A 66 -43.85 5.32 7.36
N GLY A 67 -44.43 4.11 7.37
CA GLY A 67 -44.38 3.19 6.23
C GLY A 67 -45.01 3.78 4.97
N GLU A 68 -46.18 4.42 5.09
CA GLU A 68 -46.86 5.09 3.97
C GLU A 68 -46.03 6.26 3.41
N ILE A 69 -45.38 7.04 4.27
CA ILE A 69 -44.48 8.13 3.87
C ILE A 69 -43.29 7.58 3.07
N LEU A 70 -42.63 6.53 3.56
CA LEU A 70 -41.46 5.95 2.87
C LEU A 70 -41.84 5.29 1.55
N LEU A 71 -42.98 4.59 1.51
CA LEU A 71 -43.51 4.00 0.27
C LEU A 71 -43.79 5.08 -0.77
N ARG A 72 -44.39 6.21 -0.37
CA ARG A 72 -44.63 7.34 -1.27
C ARG A 72 -43.33 7.93 -1.79
N GLN A 73 -42.36 8.19 -0.92
CA GLN A 73 -41.05 8.72 -1.34
C GLN A 73 -40.35 7.79 -2.34
N MET A 74 -40.44 6.47 -2.13
CA MET A 74 -39.88 5.47 -3.04
C MET A 74 -40.62 5.45 -4.39
N ALA A 75 -41.95 5.54 -4.39
CA ALA A 75 -42.76 5.58 -5.60
C ALA A 75 -42.52 6.85 -6.44
N GLU A 76 -42.12 7.95 -5.81
CA GLU A 76 -41.81 9.23 -6.46
C GLU A 76 -40.34 9.37 -6.90
N LEU A 77 -39.52 8.33 -6.77
CA LEU A 77 -38.12 8.36 -7.23
C LEU A 77 -38.05 8.40 -8.75
N ASP A 78 -37.63 9.55 -9.28
CA ASP A 78 -37.57 9.84 -10.72
C ASP A 78 -36.16 10.21 -11.23
N TYR A 79 -35.13 10.05 -10.38
CA TYR A 79 -33.77 10.51 -10.67
C TYR A 79 -32.73 9.37 -10.63
N PRO A 80 -31.75 9.36 -11.54
CA PRO A 80 -30.69 8.34 -11.55
C PRO A 80 -29.51 8.67 -10.63
N ASN A 81 -29.43 9.91 -10.12
CA ASN A 81 -28.28 10.40 -9.35
C ASN A 81 -28.71 11.19 -8.11
N PHE A 82 -28.36 10.68 -6.93
CA PHE A 82 -28.68 11.29 -5.64
C PHE A 82 -27.96 12.63 -5.40
N LYS A 83 -26.64 12.70 -5.64
CA LYS A 83 -25.81 13.91 -5.41
C LYS A 83 -26.32 15.09 -6.22
N GLY A 84 -26.58 14.86 -7.50
CA GLY A 84 -27.13 15.87 -8.42
C GLY A 84 -28.53 16.31 -8.05
N LYS A 85 -29.32 15.47 -7.37
CA LYS A 85 -30.65 15.85 -6.88
C LYS A 85 -30.56 16.72 -5.63
N ILE A 86 -29.67 16.41 -4.67
CA ILE A 86 -29.46 17.24 -3.47
C ILE A 86 -29.09 18.67 -3.84
N ALA A 87 -28.16 18.86 -4.79
CA ALA A 87 -27.76 20.17 -5.28
C ALA A 87 -28.91 20.99 -5.90
N LYS A 88 -30.02 20.32 -6.28
CA LYS A 88 -31.20 20.94 -6.90
C LYS A 88 -32.41 20.98 -5.97
N THR A 89 -32.30 20.49 -4.73
CA THR A 89 -33.35 20.59 -3.73
C THR A 89 -33.08 21.81 -2.85
N PRO A 90 -33.86 22.90 -2.96
CA PRO A 90 -33.55 24.16 -2.27
C PRO A 90 -33.42 24.03 -0.74
N SER A 91 -34.19 23.14 -0.11
CA SER A 91 -34.15 22.91 1.34
C SER A 91 -32.94 22.11 1.83
N GLN A 92 -32.15 21.54 0.92
CA GLN A 92 -31.02 20.66 1.21
C GLN A 92 -29.70 21.10 0.56
N GLU A 93 -29.71 22.16 -0.26
CA GLU A 93 -28.53 22.66 -0.99
C GLU A 93 -27.34 22.94 -0.04
N ASP A 94 -27.61 23.53 1.13
CA ASP A 94 -26.60 23.85 2.15
C ASP A 94 -25.94 22.63 2.79
N LYS A 95 -26.50 21.42 2.59
CA LYS A 95 -25.97 20.16 3.12
C LYS A 95 -25.20 19.36 2.09
N LEU A 96 -25.10 19.81 0.84
CA LEU A 96 -24.43 19.08 -0.23
C LEU A 96 -23.02 18.61 0.18
N GLN A 97 -22.25 19.49 0.83
CA GLN A 97 -20.91 19.15 1.33
C GLN A 97 -20.93 18.10 2.44
N ALA A 98 -21.86 18.19 3.39
CA ALA A 98 -21.98 17.19 4.46
C ALA A 98 -22.33 15.79 3.90
N TYR A 99 -23.28 15.72 2.95
CA TYR A 99 -23.59 14.46 2.27
C TYR A 99 -22.41 13.92 1.45
N TYR A 100 -21.64 14.81 0.82
CA TYR A 100 -20.43 14.41 0.10
C TYR A 100 -19.39 13.80 1.05
N GLN A 101 -19.19 14.39 2.24
CA GLN A 101 -18.29 13.85 3.26
C GLN A 101 -18.74 12.46 3.75
N VAL A 102 -20.04 12.27 4.04
CA VAL A 102 -20.56 10.94 4.42
C VAL A 102 -20.30 9.93 3.30
N TRP A 103 -20.54 10.31 2.05
CA TRP A 103 -20.27 9.44 0.90
C TRP A 103 -18.79 9.09 0.78
N SER A 104 -17.88 10.07 0.90
CA SER A 104 -16.43 9.81 0.87
C SER A 104 -16.03 8.84 1.98
N VAL A 105 -16.50 9.03 3.20
CA VAL A 105 -16.21 8.12 4.32
C VAL A 105 -16.70 6.70 4.04
N MET A 106 -17.91 6.54 3.50
CA MET A 106 -18.48 5.22 3.19
C MET A 106 -17.81 4.56 1.98
N HIS A 107 -17.42 5.35 0.98
CA HIS A 107 -16.65 4.91 -0.17
C HIS A 107 -15.27 4.39 0.28
N ASP A 108 -14.56 5.19 1.09
CA ASP A 108 -13.27 4.83 1.64
C ASP A 108 -13.39 3.61 2.57
N TYR A 109 -14.46 3.50 3.35
CA TYR A 109 -14.76 2.30 4.13
C TYR A 109 -14.95 1.06 3.23
N GLY A 110 -15.67 1.21 2.12
CA GLY A 110 -15.82 0.16 1.11
C GLY A 110 -14.47 -0.31 0.57
N LEU A 111 -13.61 0.63 0.17
CA LEU A 111 -12.26 0.33 -0.31
C LEU A 111 -11.37 -0.33 0.76
N LYS A 112 -11.37 0.20 1.99
CA LYS A 112 -10.54 -0.31 3.11
C LYS A 112 -10.89 -1.73 3.53
N LYS A 113 -12.17 -2.11 3.44
CA LYS A 113 -12.65 -3.39 3.99
C LYS A 113 -12.91 -4.47 2.96
N PHE A 114 -13.25 -4.11 1.72
CA PHE A 114 -13.58 -5.10 0.69
C PHE A 114 -12.43 -5.42 -0.25
N ASP A 115 -11.36 -4.62 -0.32
CA ASP A 115 -10.32 -4.95 -1.29
C ASP A 115 -8.87 -4.70 -0.89
N LYS A 116 -8.58 -4.83 0.41
CA LYS A 116 -7.20 -4.92 0.92
C LYS A 116 -6.40 -5.99 0.17
N LYS A 117 -7.06 -7.08 -0.24
CA LYS A 117 -6.47 -8.13 -1.08
C LYS A 117 -6.00 -7.59 -2.43
N ASN A 118 -6.85 -6.96 -3.23
CA ASN A 118 -6.49 -6.41 -4.55
C ASN A 118 -5.40 -5.34 -4.46
N VAL A 119 -5.40 -4.48 -3.44
CA VAL A 119 -4.36 -3.45 -3.31
C VAL A 119 -3.01 -4.05 -2.86
N CYS A 120 -3.01 -5.01 -1.93
CA CYS A 120 -1.77 -5.70 -1.53
C CYS A 120 -1.23 -6.57 -2.68
N GLN A 121 -2.11 -7.30 -3.38
CA GLN A 121 -1.74 -8.07 -4.56
C GLN A 121 -1.28 -7.16 -5.70
N GLY A 122 -1.96 -6.03 -5.94
CA GLY A 122 -1.57 -5.03 -6.92
C GLY A 122 -0.21 -4.43 -6.63
N CYS A 123 0.06 -4.08 -5.37
CA CYS A 123 1.36 -3.59 -4.93
C CYS A 123 2.47 -4.61 -5.24
N LEU A 124 2.36 -5.85 -4.77
CA LEU A 124 3.43 -6.84 -5.00
C LEU A 124 3.53 -7.27 -6.48
N MET A 125 2.40 -7.47 -7.16
CA MET A 125 2.35 -7.81 -8.58
C MET A 125 2.98 -6.72 -9.43
N GLY A 126 2.65 -5.46 -9.14
CA GLY A 126 3.18 -4.32 -9.87
C GLY A 126 4.70 -4.24 -9.74
N GLY A 127 5.24 -4.43 -8.54
CA GLY A 127 6.69 -4.47 -8.33
C GLY A 127 7.35 -5.64 -9.06
N ALA A 128 6.78 -6.84 -8.97
CA ALA A 128 7.32 -8.01 -9.67
C ALA A 128 7.29 -7.86 -11.19
N ILE A 129 6.28 -7.18 -11.74
CA ILE A 129 6.23 -6.84 -13.18
C ILE A 129 7.31 -5.82 -13.53
N GLY A 130 7.49 -4.78 -12.71
CA GLY A 130 8.50 -3.76 -12.93
C GLY A 130 9.92 -4.31 -12.91
N ASP A 131 10.22 -5.14 -11.90
CA ASP A 131 11.42 -5.95 -11.79
C ASP A 131 11.65 -6.78 -13.07
N ALA A 132 10.69 -7.65 -13.41
CA ALA A 132 10.82 -8.55 -14.56
C ALA A 132 10.91 -7.83 -15.92
N LEU A 133 10.38 -6.61 -16.04
CA LEU A 133 10.55 -5.76 -17.23
C LEU A 133 11.94 -5.14 -17.29
N GLY A 134 12.47 -4.66 -16.17
CA GLY A 134 13.75 -3.97 -16.09
C GLY A 134 14.97 -4.90 -16.15
N ALA A 135 14.84 -6.14 -15.66
CA ALA A 135 15.97 -7.05 -15.51
C ALA A 135 16.77 -7.32 -16.80
N PRO A 136 16.14 -7.53 -17.99
CA PRO A 136 16.90 -7.75 -19.22
C PRO A 136 17.65 -6.54 -19.77
N ILE A 137 17.44 -5.35 -19.19
CA ILE A 137 17.99 -4.08 -19.68
C ILE A 137 18.80 -3.30 -18.64
N GLU A 138 18.87 -3.75 -17.40
CA GLU A 138 19.58 -3.13 -16.26
C GLU A 138 21.02 -2.65 -16.59
N PHE A 139 21.78 -3.44 -17.35
CA PHE A 139 23.17 -3.08 -17.69
C PHE A 139 23.34 -2.43 -19.06
N LEU A 140 22.23 -2.09 -19.73
CA LEU A 140 22.25 -1.42 -21.03
C LEU A 140 22.12 0.10 -20.85
N SER A 141 22.88 0.86 -21.63
CA SER A 141 22.58 2.28 -21.83
C SER A 141 21.31 2.45 -22.65
N PHE A 142 20.58 3.55 -22.45
CA PHE A 142 19.37 3.82 -23.22
C PHE A 142 19.57 3.77 -24.75
N PRO A 143 20.68 4.26 -25.33
CA PRO A 143 20.96 4.05 -26.76
C PRO A 143 21.09 2.57 -27.16
N GLN A 144 21.64 1.70 -26.29
CA GLN A 144 21.70 0.26 -26.55
C GLN A 144 20.31 -0.39 -26.44
N ILE A 145 19.50 0.03 -25.46
CA ILE A 145 18.09 -0.38 -25.34
C ILE A 145 17.34 -0.01 -26.64
N GLN A 146 17.50 1.23 -27.11
CA GLN A 146 16.87 1.71 -28.33
C GLN A 146 17.32 0.94 -29.58
N ASN A 147 18.61 0.64 -29.69
CA ASN A 147 19.15 -0.13 -30.81
C ASN A 147 18.61 -1.57 -30.83
N LYS A 148 18.34 -2.16 -29.65
CA LYS A 148 17.86 -3.55 -29.55
C LYS A 148 16.35 -3.67 -29.68
N TYR A 149 15.58 -2.75 -29.11
CA TYR A 149 14.12 -2.87 -28.97
C TYR A 149 13.31 -1.78 -29.69
N GLY A 150 13.96 -0.76 -30.25
CA GLY A 150 13.33 0.33 -30.99
C GLY A 150 13.38 1.67 -30.24
N VAL A 151 13.00 2.77 -30.91
CA VAL A 151 13.20 4.15 -30.43
C VAL A 151 12.59 4.45 -29.05
N ASN A 152 11.55 3.71 -28.65
CA ASN A 152 10.87 3.90 -27.37
C ASN A 152 11.34 2.90 -26.29
N GLY A 153 12.30 2.04 -26.60
CA GLY A 153 12.76 0.95 -25.73
C GLY A 153 11.77 -0.21 -25.66
N ILE A 154 11.70 -0.90 -24.52
CA ILE A 154 10.81 -2.04 -24.31
C ILE A 154 9.37 -1.58 -24.03
N ASP A 155 8.38 -2.36 -24.45
CA ASP A 155 6.95 -2.13 -24.20
C ASP A 155 6.23 -3.33 -23.56
N SER A 156 6.94 -4.44 -23.38
CA SER A 156 6.50 -5.70 -22.78
C SER A 156 7.72 -6.53 -22.31
N PHE A 157 7.48 -7.71 -21.73
CA PHE A 157 8.54 -8.63 -21.35
C PHE A 157 9.39 -9.04 -22.55
N VAL A 158 10.70 -8.94 -22.39
CA VAL A 158 11.70 -9.38 -23.37
C VAL A 158 12.54 -10.52 -22.80
N GLU A 159 13.33 -11.16 -23.65
CA GLU A 159 14.10 -12.35 -23.29
C GLU A 159 15.22 -12.02 -22.28
N PHE A 160 15.20 -12.71 -21.14
CA PHE A 160 16.34 -12.88 -20.24
C PHE A 160 17.02 -14.22 -20.56
N GLU A 161 18.26 -14.45 -20.11
CA GLU A 161 19.11 -15.60 -20.51
C GLU A 161 18.46 -16.99 -20.35
N ASP A 162 17.39 -17.09 -19.58
CA ASP A 162 16.77 -18.30 -19.07
C ASP A 162 15.23 -18.26 -19.12
N GLY A 163 14.61 -17.24 -19.76
CA GLY A 163 13.16 -17.14 -19.90
C GLY A 163 12.62 -15.72 -20.11
N PHE A 164 11.28 -15.61 -20.15
CA PHE A 164 10.54 -14.34 -20.23
C PHE A 164 9.74 -14.13 -18.94
N GLY A 165 9.77 -12.90 -18.42
CA GLY A 165 8.88 -12.47 -17.33
C GLY A 165 9.17 -13.09 -15.97
N GLU A 166 10.38 -13.58 -15.69
CA GLU A 166 10.75 -13.93 -14.30
C GLU A 166 11.50 -12.78 -13.61
N PHE A 167 11.13 -12.55 -12.36
CA PHE A 167 11.65 -11.50 -11.49
C PHE A 167 13.02 -11.85 -10.87
N THR A 168 13.74 -10.86 -10.33
CA THR A 168 15.10 -10.95 -9.78
C THR A 168 15.13 -11.00 -8.24
N ASP A 169 16.27 -10.66 -7.63
CA ASP A 169 16.39 -10.53 -6.19
C ASP A 169 15.49 -9.44 -5.59
N ASP A 170 15.13 -8.40 -6.34
CA ASP A 170 14.14 -7.39 -5.97
C ASP A 170 12.85 -8.00 -5.42
N THR A 171 12.17 -8.79 -6.25
CA THR A 171 10.93 -9.46 -5.85
C THR A 171 11.20 -10.57 -4.84
N GLN A 172 12.27 -11.36 -5.00
CA GLN A 172 12.57 -12.43 -4.04
C GLN A 172 12.76 -11.88 -2.64
N MET A 173 13.59 -10.85 -2.47
CA MET A 173 13.83 -10.22 -1.18
C MET A 173 12.57 -9.52 -0.66
N THR A 174 11.75 -8.92 -1.53
CA THR A 174 10.42 -8.39 -1.16
C THR A 174 9.54 -9.48 -0.54
N LEU A 175 9.46 -10.66 -1.15
CA LEU A 175 8.71 -11.80 -0.62
C LEU A 175 9.26 -12.23 0.75
N PHE A 176 10.58 -12.27 0.93
CA PHE A 176 11.18 -12.61 2.22
C PHE A 176 11.03 -11.50 3.28
N THR A 177 10.93 -10.22 2.91
CA THR A 177 10.51 -9.14 3.82
C THR A 177 9.08 -9.40 4.32
N GLY A 178 8.15 -9.69 3.40
CA GLY A 178 6.76 -10.02 3.74
C GLY A 178 6.66 -11.25 4.64
N GLU A 179 7.41 -12.30 4.34
CA GLU A 179 7.46 -13.51 5.16
C GLU A 179 7.96 -13.20 6.59
N GLY A 180 9.04 -12.43 6.74
CA GLY A 180 9.59 -12.06 8.04
C GLY A 180 8.61 -11.25 8.89
N LEU A 181 7.90 -10.31 8.27
CA LEU A 181 6.89 -9.53 8.96
C LEU A 181 5.70 -10.39 9.41
N LEU A 182 5.18 -11.26 8.54
CA LEU A 182 4.06 -12.14 8.88
C LEU A 182 4.43 -13.14 9.98
N ARG A 183 5.67 -13.65 9.99
CA ARG A 183 6.21 -14.48 11.08
C ARG A 183 6.32 -13.70 12.38
N ALA A 184 6.83 -12.47 12.32
CA ALA A 184 6.96 -11.62 13.51
C ALA A 184 5.59 -11.29 14.11
N TRP A 185 4.59 -11.03 13.25
CA TRP A 185 3.24 -10.72 13.68
C TRP A 185 2.53 -11.96 14.24
N ASN A 186 2.68 -13.11 13.59
CA ASN A 186 2.19 -14.39 14.10
C ASN A 186 2.79 -14.71 15.48
N ARG A 187 4.12 -14.51 15.65
CA ARG A 187 4.77 -14.66 16.96
C ARG A 187 4.19 -13.71 18.00
N SER A 188 4.05 -12.42 17.66
CA SER A 188 3.51 -11.40 18.56
C SER A 188 2.10 -11.80 19.03
N MET A 189 1.25 -12.28 18.12
CA MET A 189 -0.08 -12.78 18.41
C MET A 189 -0.06 -14.01 19.32
N GLN A 190 0.78 -15.01 19.02
CA GLN A 190 0.86 -16.26 19.79
C GLN A 190 1.39 -16.05 21.21
N ARG A 191 2.34 -15.13 21.40
CA ARG A 191 2.99 -14.88 22.69
C ARG A 191 2.39 -13.69 23.46
N GLY A 192 1.58 -12.87 22.82
CA GLY A 192 1.07 -11.60 23.36
C GLY A 192 2.16 -10.52 23.56
N ILE A 193 3.35 -10.69 22.97
CA ILE A 193 4.50 -9.78 23.14
C ILE A 193 5.26 -9.64 21.80
N GLY A 194 5.33 -8.40 21.29
CA GLY A 194 6.08 -8.02 20.08
C GLY A 194 7.56 -7.71 20.32
N GLY A 195 8.21 -6.99 19.41
CA GLY A 195 9.58 -6.48 19.56
C GLY A 195 10.68 -7.38 18.99
N ALA A 196 10.31 -8.48 18.31
CA ALA A 196 11.25 -9.41 17.66
C ALA A 196 11.31 -9.22 16.13
N GLU A 197 10.68 -8.17 15.60
CA GLU A 197 10.51 -7.94 14.16
C GLU A 197 11.87 -7.88 13.45
N ASN A 198 12.84 -7.15 14.00
CA ASN A 198 14.16 -6.98 13.38
C ASN A 198 14.90 -8.32 13.23
N THR A 199 14.89 -9.14 14.29
CA THR A 199 15.53 -10.47 14.27
C THR A 199 14.82 -11.43 13.31
N ILE A 200 13.50 -11.44 13.28
CA ILE A 200 12.73 -12.38 12.44
C ILE A 200 12.78 -11.99 10.96
N VAL A 201 12.77 -10.69 10.64
CA VAL A 201 12.99 -10.20 9.27
C VAL A 201 14.42 -10.53 8.83
N TYR A 202 15.42 -10.33 9.69
CA TYR A 202 16.80 -10.76 9.40
C TYR A 202 16.89 -12.27 9.11
N HIS A 203 16.24 -13.12 9.90
CA HIS A 203 16.17 -14.56 9.64
C HIS A 203 15.54 -14.90 8.29
N SER A 204 14.55 -14.12 7.86
CA SER A 204 13.92 -14.32 6.57
C SER A 204 14.87 -13.93 5.43
N TYR A 205 15.69 -12.89 5.59
CA TYR A 205 16.77 -12.60 4.65
C TYR A 205 17.88 -13.67 4.63
N LEU A 206 18.21 -14.28 5.76
CA LEU A 206 19.13 -15.43 5.78
C LEU A 206 18.54 -16.63 5.03
N ARG A 207 17.22 -16.83 5.09
CA ARG A 207 16.52 -17.86 4.31
C ARG A 207 16.52 -17.55 2.82
N TRP A 208 16.38 -16.29 2.43
CA TRP A 208 16.64 -15.87 1.04
C TRP A 208 18.08 -16.18 0.63
N LEU A 209 19.09 -15.81 1.43
CA LEU A 209 20.50 -16.07 1.10
C LEU A 209 20.76 -17.56 0.85
N PHE A 210 20.11 -18.42 1.64
CA PHE A 210 20.19 -19.86 1.45
C PHE A 210 19.57 -20.35 0.15
N THR A 211 18.46 -19.75 -0.32
CA THR A 211 17.94 -20.09 -1.65
C THR A 211 18.89 -19.65 -2.76
N GLN A 212 19.76 -18.66 -2.51
CA GLN A 212 20.78 -18.21 -3.47
C GLN A 212 22.05 -19.07 -3.51
N ASP A 213 22.13 -20.15 -2.72
CA ASP A 213 23.28 -21.06 -2.62
C ASP A 213 24.60 -20.34 -2.26
N PHE A 214 24.54 -19.42 -1.29
CA PHE A 214 25.72 -18.80 -0.69
C PHE A 214 25.98 -19.37 0.72
N PRO A 215 27.22 -19.79 1.04
CA PRO A 215 27.52 -20.34 2.36
C PRO A 215 27.52 -19.25 3.43
N PHE A 216 26.98 -19.57 4.60
CA PHE A 216 27.14 -18.74 5.79
C PHE A 216 28.60 -18.77 6.26
N GLN A 217 29.20 -17.60 6.52
CA GLN A 217 30.55 -17.52 7.10
C GLN A 217 30.54 -17.82 8.60
N ALA A 218 29.42 -17.51 9.27
CA ALA A 218 29.19 -17.82 10.67
C ALA A 218 27.74 -18.25 10.90
N LYS A 219 27.49 -19.07 11.94
CA LYS A 219 26.12 -19.40 12.33
C LYS A 219 25.38 -18.13 12.79
N PRO A 220 24.10 -17.97 12.46
CA PRO A 220 23.30 -16.84 12.95
C PRO A 220 23.35 -16.76 14.47
N THR A 221 23.60 -15.56 14.99
CA THR A 221 23.92 -15.34 16.41
C THR A 221 22.73 -14.91 17.26
N GLN A 222 21.60 -14.54 16.62
CA GLN A 222 20.42 -14.00 17.30
C GLN A 222 19.23 -14.97 17.20
N GLY A 223 18.50 -15.20 18.30
CA GLY A 223 17.23 -15.94 18.28
C GLY A 223 17.30 -17.42 17.91
N VAL A 224 16.13 -18.03 17.69
CA VAL A 224 16.01 -19.41 17.17
C VAL A 224 15.88 -19.31 15.65
N TYR A 225 16.81 -19.91 14.93
CA TYR A 225 16.82 -19.90 13.47
C TYR A 225 16.54 -21.31 12.93
N ASP A 226 15.46 -21.44 12.15
CA ASP A 226 15.12 -22.67 11.42
C ASP A 226 14.95 -22.34 9.93
N ILE A 227 15.84 -22.89 9.13
CA ILE A 227 15.93 -22.62 7.70
C ILE A 227 14.87 -23.39 6.89
N GLU A 228 14.44 -24.55 7.38
CA GLU A 228 13.67 -25.54 6.61
C GLU A 228 12.15 -25.31 6.65
N LYS A 229 11.68 -24.47 7.58
CA LYS A 229 10.25 -24.27 7.84
C LYS A 229 9.66 -23.04 7.16
N GLY A 230 8.34 -23.06 7.00
CA GLY A 230 7.55 -22.09 6.26
C GLY A 230 7.39 -22.44 4.78
N TRP A 231 6.48 -21.75 4.11
CA TRP A 231 6.08 -22.12 2.75
C TRP A 231 7.02 -21.59 1.67
N LEU A 232 7.61 -20.40 1.86
CA LEU A 232 8.39 -19.73 0.83
C LEU A 232 9.67 -20.53 0.48
N ILE A 233 10.34 -21.10 1.48
CA ILE A 233 11.52 -21.97 1.27
C ILE A 233 11.20 -23.27 0.52
N LYS A 234 9.93 -23.68 0.45
CA LYS A 234 9.49 -24.86 -0.31
C LYS A 234 9.34 -24.55 -1.80
N ARG A 235 9.33 -23.27 -2.20
CA ARG A 235 9.25 -22.82 -3.60
C ARG A 235 10.62 -22.88 -4.26
N LYS A 236 10.87 -23.93 -5.03
CA LYS A 236 12.16 -24.16 -5.73
C LYS A 236 12.44 -23.12 -6.82
N GLU A 237 11.41 -22.44 -7.27
CA GLU A 237 11.48 -21.34 -8.22
C GLU A 237 12.32 -20.17 -7.67
N LEU A 238 12.34 -19.98 -6.35
CA LEU A 238 13.10 -18.92 -5.66
C LEU A 238 14.58 -19.26 -5.42
N TYR A 239 15.03 -20.46 -5.83
CA TYR A 239 16.44 -20.88 -5.72
C TYR A 239 17.27 -20.45 -6.93
N LYS A 240 16.63 -19.78 -7.88
CA LYS A 240 17.28 -19.29 -9.09
C LYS A 240 17.91 -17.95 -8.80
N ARG A 241 19.24 -17.91 -8.88
CA ARG A 241 20.04 -16.70 -8.70
C ARG A 241 19.85 -15.78 -9.90
N ARG A 242 19.38 -14.56 -9.64
CA ARG A 242 19.19 -13.51 -10.65
C ARG A 242 19.66 -12.20 -10.04
N ALA A 243 20.79 -11.71 -10.53
CA ALA A 243 21.38 -10.40 -10.21
C ALA A 243 21.56 -10.01 -8.72
N PRO A 244 21.76 -10.92 -7.73
CA PRO A 244 21.76 -10.52 -6.33
C PRO A 244 22.82 -9.45 -6.01
N GLY A 245 22.38 -8.36 -5.40
CA GLY A 245 23.27 -7.27 -4.99
C GLY A 245 24.39 -7.74 -4.04
N ASN A 246 25.65 -7.41 -4.36
CA ASN A 246 26.83 -7.83 -3.59
C ASN A 246 26.79 -7.40 -2.11
N THR A 247 26.19 -6.26 -1.79
CA THR A 247 26.01 -5.82 -0.41
C THR A 247 25.04 -6.73 0.34
N CYS A 248 23.90 -7.11 -0.24
CA CYS A 248 22.96 -8.05 0.39
C CYS A 248 23.66 -9.37 0.70
N ILE A 249 24.38 -9.94 -0.26
CA ILE A 249 25.10 -11.20 -0.09
C ILE A 249 26.17 -11.11 0.99
N SER A 250 27.07 -10.13 0.90
CA SER A 250 28.20 -10.04 1.85
C SER A 250 27.74 -9.72 3.28
N SER A 251 26.76 -8.83 3.45
CA SER A 251 26.16 -8.51 4.75
C SER A 251 25.48 -9.72 5.38
N LEU A 252 24.65 -10.44 4.65
CA LEU A 252 23.93 -11.60 5.19
C LEU A 252 24.88 -12.78 5.43
N ALA A 253 25.85 -13.01 4.55
CA ALA A 253 26.85 -14.07 4.70
C ALA A 253 27.72 -13.89 5.96
N SER A 254 27.90 -12.64 6.43
CA SER A 254 28.62 -12.35 7.67
C SER A 254 27.96 -12.96 8.93
N GLY A 255 26.65 -13.24 8.89
CA GLY A 255 25.88 -13.71 10.04
C GLY A 255 25.63 -12.65 11.12
N ILE A 256 25.97 -11.39 10.84
CA ILE A 256 25.74 -10.23 11.70
C ILE A 256 24.56 -9.42 11.14
N ALA A 257 23.57 -9.11 11.99
CA ALA A 257 22.49 -8.20 11.67
C ALA A 257 22.95 -6.76 11.92
N GLY A 258 23.11 -5.97 10.86
CA GLY A 258 23.43 -4.55 10.99
C GLY A 258 22.31 -3.76 11.67
N THR A 259 22.67 -2.62 12.27
CA THR A 259 21.71 -1.66 12.82
C THR A 259 22.09 -0.24 12.40
N ILE A 260 21.20 0.73 12.65
CA ILE A 260 21.48 2.15 12.40
C ILE A 260 22.65 2.62 13.30
N ASP A 261 22.66 2.17 14.56
CA ASP A 261 23.66 2.60 15.54
C ASP A 261 24.99 1.83 15.39
N GLU A 262 24.94 0.59 14.93
CA GLU A 262 26.09 -0.30 14.68
C GLU A 262 26.04 -0.84 13.24
N PRO A 263 26.43 -0.03 12.24
CA PRO A 263 26.42 -0.44 10.85
C PRO A 263 27.56 -1.44 10.55
N ILE A 264 27.28 -2.43 9.71
CA ILE A 264 28.26 -3.46 9.29
C ILE A 264 29.00 -3.10 7.98
N ASN A 265 28.58 -2.01 7.32
CA ASN A 265 29.19 -1.44 6.12
C ASN A 265 28.69 0.00 5.93
N ASP A 266 29.17 0.67 4.89
CA ASP A 266 28.75 2.02 4.49
C ASP A 266 28.05 2.03 3.11
N SER A 267 27.31 0.96 2.79
CA SER A 267 26.68 0.80 1.47
C SER A 267 25.38 1.61 1.33
N LYS A 268 25.20 2.22 0.15
CA LYS A 268 24.00 2.93 -0.29
C LYS A 268 23.17 2.17 -1.33
N GLY A 269 23.54 0.95 -1.68
CA GLY A 269 22.91 0.21 -2.79
C GLY A 269 21.37 0.15 -2.72
N CYS A 270 20.74 0.16 -3.89
CA CYS A 270 19.28 0.04 -4.07
C CYS A 270 18.66 -1.21 -3.41
N GLY A 271 19.46 -2.26 -3.20
CA GLY A 271 19.13 -3.51 -2.50
C GLY A 271 18.39 -3.32 -1.17
N THR A 272 18.56 -2.15 -0.54
CA THR A 272 17.82 -1.79 0.66
C THR A 272 16.39 -1.32 0.42
N VAL A 273 16.13 -0.51 -0.60
CA VAL A 273 14.84 0.16 -0.81
C VAL A 273 13.88 -0.71 -1.61
N MET A 274 14.35 -1.46 -2.60
CA MET A 274 13.49 -2.26 -3.50
C MET A 274 12.54 -3.24 -2.79
N ARG A 275 12.87 -3.64 -1.56
CA ARG A 275 12.16 -4.66 -0.79
C ARG A 275 11.33 -4.16 0.40
N MET A 276 11.06 -2.84 0.48
CA MET A 276 10.41 -2.23 1.64
C MET A 276 8.88 -2.09 1.51
N ALA A 277 8.27 -2.41 0.37
CA ALA A 277 6.82 -2.33 0.21
C ALA A 277 6.01 -3.12 1.27
N PRO A 278 6.38 -4.37 1.65
CA PRO A 278 5.66 -5.11 2.68
C PRO A 278 5.64 -4.43 4.05
N VAL A 279 6.67 -3.62 4.36
CA VAL A 279 6.74 -2.86 5.62
C VAL A 279 5.60 -1.85 5.67
N GLY A 280 5.39 -1.09 4.60
CA GLY A 280 4.29 -0.14 4.50
C GLY A 280 2.91 -0.81 4.49
N LEU A 281 2.79 -2.02 3.92
CA LEU A 281 1.54 -2.79 3.92
C LEU A 281 1.16 -3.32 5.32
N ILE A 282 2.15 -3.69 6.14
CA ILE A 282 1.93 -4.18 7.51
C ILE A 282 1.64 -3.02 8.46
N PHE A 283 2.46 -1.96 8.42
CA PHE A 283 2.26 -0.75 9.21
C PHE A 283 1.40 0.28 8.45
N SER A 284 0.31 -0.21 7.85
CA SER A 284 -0.53 0.54 6.90
C SER A 284 -1.29 1.73 7.48
N ASP A 285 -1.41 1.81 8.80
CA ASP A 285 -2.14 2.85 9.53
C ASP A 285 -1.22 3.87 10.23
N ASP A 286 0.09 3.67 10.18
CA ASP A 286 1.08 4.56 10.82
C ASP A 286 2.30 4.78 9.91
N MET A 287 2.33 5.92 9.23
CA MET A 287 3.43 6.30 8.33
C MET A 287 4.76 6.48 9.07
N ALA A 288 4.73 6.99 10.30
CA ALA A 288 5.94 7.25 11.08
C ALA A 288 6.56 5.94 11.57
N LEU A 289 5.74 5.01 12.03
CA LEU A 289 6.19 3.66 12.37
C LEU A 289 6.70 2.92 11.12
N ALA A 290 6.00 3.01 10.00
CA ALA A 290 6.46 2.44 8.73
C ALA A 290 7.84 3.00 8.31
N PHE A 291 8.05 4.31 8.46
CA PHE A 291 9.35 4.95 8.21
C PHE A 291 10.46 4.38 9.09
N ASP A 292 10.25 4.36 10.40
CA ASP A 292 11.25 3.91 11.36
C ASP A 292 11.57 2.42 11.19
N MET A 293 10.56 1.58 10.94
CA MET A 293 10.75 0.15 10.69
C MET A 293 11.44 -0.11 9.35
N GLY A 294 11.10 0.64 8.30
CA GLY A 294 11.80 0.57 7.01
C GLY A 294 13.28 0.95 7.11
N CYS A 295 13.61 1.96 7.93
CA CYS A 295 15.00 2.30 8.23
C CYS A 295 15.73 1.15 8.96
N LYS A 296 15.11 0.56 9.99
CA LYS A 296 15.70 -0.55 10.75
C LYS A 296 15.95 -1.78 9.88
N PHE A 297 14.98 -2.19 9.06
CA PHE A 297 15.13 -3.36 8.20
C PHE A 297 16.11 -3.13 7.04
N SER A 298 16.24 -1.88 6.58
CA SER A 298 17.27 -1.49 5.64
C SER A 298 18.68 -1.65 6.22
N ALA A 299 18.87 -1.12 7.43
CA ALA A 299 20.13 -1.14 8.16
C ALA A 299 20.65 -2.56 8.48
N LEU A 300 19.79 -3.58 8.42
CA LEU A 300 20.21 -4.99 8.51
C LEU A 300 21.29 -5.37 7.50
N THR A 301 21.36 -4.65 6.36
CA THR A 301 22.31 -4.95 5.28
C THR A 301 23.01 -3.72 4.70
N HIS A 302 22.44 -2.52 4.82
CA HIS A 302 22.96 -1.29 4.23
C HIS A 302 23.06 -0.22 5.31
N GLY A 303 24.28 0.05 5.78
CA GLY A 303 24.52 0.91 6.94
C GLY A 303 24.54 2.41 6.66
N HIS A 304 24.62 2.83 5.38
CA HIS A 304 24.70 4.26 5.06
C HIS A 304 23.33 4.96 5.23
N PRO A 305 23.26 6.17 5.81
CA PRO A 305 22.03 6.96 5.95
C PRO A 305 21.18 7.10 4.71
N SER A 306 21.74 7.54 3.58
CA SER A 306 21.03 7.63 2.30
C SER A 306 20.38 6.30 1.86
N GLY A 307 21.00 5.17 2.21
CA GLY A 307 20.42 3.84 2.01
C GLY A 307 19.18 3.62 2.88
N TYR A 308 19.37 3.58 4.20
CA TYR A 308 18.29 3.21 5.10
C TYR A 308 17.16 4.24 5.19
N LEU A 309 17.46 5.53 5.05
CA LEU A 309 16.45 6.59 5.02
C LEU A 309 15.58 6.46 3.77
N SER A 310 16.14 6.06 2.62
CA SER A 310 15.35 5.80 1.40
C SER A 310 14.42 4.61 1.57
N GLY A 311 14.88 3.53 2.20
CA GLY A 311 14.03 2.38 2.53
C GLY A 311 12.90 2.73 3.49
N GLY A 312 13.17 3.51 4.54
CA GLY A 312 12.15 4.08 5.42
C GLY A 312 11.16 4.98 4.67
N PHE A 313 11.67 5.85 3.80
CA PHE A 313 10.84 6.76 3.01
C PHE A 313 9.84 5.98 2.16
N PHE A 314 10.31 4.96 1.42
CA PHE A 314 9.46 4.13 0.58
C PHE A 314 8.39 3.37 1.38
N ALA A 315 8.76 2.76 2.51
CA ALA A 315 7.80 2.10 3.40
C ALA A 315 6.70 3.07 3.88
N ALA A 316 7.07 4.30 4.23
CA ALA A 316 6.12 5.32 4.66
C ALA A 316 5.20 5.82 3.54
N ILE A 317 5.69 5.89 2.29
CA ILE A 317 4.85 6.17 1.12
C ILE A 317 3.78 5.10 0.94
N ILE A 318 4.16 3.82 0.97
CA ILE A 318 3.21 2.70 0.86
C ILE A 318 2.17 2.74 1.99
N SER A 319 2.59 3.00 3.23
CA SER A 319 1.67 3.19 4.36
C SER A 319 0.70 4.36 4.14
N GLY A 320 1.20 5.53 3.71
CA GLY A 320 0.37 6.70 3.44
C GLY A 320 -0.66 6.46 2.33
N LEU A 321 -0.28 5.73 1.29
CA LEU A 321 -1.18 5.33 0.21
C LEU A 321 -2.25 4.33 0.69
N CYS A 322 -1.92 3.41 1.61
CA CYS A 322 -2.92 2.56 2.27
C CYS A 322 -3.92 3.37 3.12
N GLN A 323 -3.52 4.57 3.56
CA GLN A 323 -4.40 5.53 4.24
C GLN A 323 -5.18 6.43 3.27
N HIS A 324 -5.03 6.21 1.96
CA HIS A 324 -5.60 7.01 0.87
C HIS A 324 -5.14 8.48 0.86
N ILE A 325 -3.95 8.74 1.38
CA ILE A 325 -3.31 10.04 1.22
C ILE A 325 -2.80 10.09 -0.23
N PRO A 326 -3.11 11.14 -1.02
CA PRO A 326 -2.58 11.29 -2.38
C PRO A 326 -1.04 11.23 -2.39
N LEU A 327 -0.44 10.59 -3.40
CA LEU A 327 1.01 10.34 -3.48
C LEU A 327 1.87 11.59 -3.22
N GLU A 328 1.52 12.71 -3.86
CA GLU A 328 2.20 14.00 -3.66
C GLU A 328 2.16 14.45 -2.19
N LYS A 329 1.02 14.29 -1.51
CA LYS A 329 0.89 14.61 -0.08
C LYS A 329 1.63 13.61 0.81
N CYS A 330 1.71 12.34 0.42
CA CYS A 330 2.56 11.36 1.11
C CYS A 330 4.02 11.81 1.08
N ILE A 331 4.54 12.19 -0.08
CA ILE A 331 5.92 12.65 -0.24
C ILE A 331 6.25 13.79 0.72
N TYR A 332 5.43 14.85 0.76
CA TYR A 332 5.67 15.97 1.68
C TYR A 332 5.61 15.56 3.14
N LYS A 333 4.63 14.71 3.53
CA LYS A 333 4.55 14.19 4.91
C LYS A 333 5.78 13.38 5.31
N VAL A 334 6.34 12.59 4.39
CA VAL A 334 7.53 11.79 4.68
C VAL A 334 8.80 12.65 4.66
N ILE A 335 8.86 13.70 3.83
CA ILE A 335 9.92 14.72 3.93
C ILE A 335 9.92 15.35 5.34
N ASP A 336 8.76 15.63 5.92
CA ASP A 336 8.68 16.14 7.31
C ASP A 336 9.25 15.14 8.34
N LEU A 337 9.10 13.83 8.13
CA LEU A 337 9.70 12.78 8.97
C LEU A 337 11.20 12.64 8.76
N LEU A 338 11.66 12.91 7.55
CA LEU A 338 13.06 12.83 7.12
C LEU A 338 13.88 14.01 7.68
N MET A 339 13.30 15.21 7.71
CA MET A 339 13.98 16.43 8.17
C MET A 339 14.55 16.27 9.58
N GLY A 340 15.84 16.54 9.72
CA GLY A 340 16.54 16.47 11.02
C GLY A 340 17.04 15.07 11.39
N LYS A 341 16.81 14.03 10.57
CA LYS A 341 17.48 12.73 10.71
C LYS A 341 18.95 12.87 10.25
N PRO A 342 19.94 12.30 10.97
CA PRO A 342 21.34 12.37 10.52
C PRO A 342 21.55 11.79 9.11
N GLY A 343 22.23 12.52 8.23
CA GLY A 343 22.57 12.09 6.87
C GLY A 343 21.43 12.17 5.86
N PHE A 344 20.37 12.94 6.14
CA PHE A 344 19.21 13.09 5.25
C PHE A 344 19.46 13.94 4.00
N GLU A 345 20.53 14.73 3.97
CA GLU A 345 20.74 15.81 3.01
C GLU A 345 20.90 15.33 1.57
N GLU A 346 21.45 14.13 1.37
CA GLU A 346 21.62 13.54 0.04
C GLU A 346 20.26 13.10 -0.54
N LEU A 347 19.44 12.44 0.28
CA LEU A 347 18.08 12.04 -0.08
C LEU A 347 17.19 13.27 -0.34
N ASP A 348 17.20 14.25 0.57
CA ASP A 348 16.43 15.49 0.42
C ASP A 348 16.73 16.20 -0.91
N ARG A 349 18.03 16.30 -1.26
CA ARG A 349 18.47 16.94 -2.51
C ARG A 349 17.94 16.24 -3.75
N VAL A 350 17.98 14.91 -3.80
CA VAL A 350 17.52 14.17 -4.98
C VAL A 350 15.99 14.15 -5.07
N LEU A 351 15.27 14.08 -3.94
CA LEU A 351 13.81 14.23 -3.88
C LEU A 351 13.37 15.61 -4.37
N PHE A 352 14.03 16.68 -3.94
CA PHE A 352 13.75 18.04 -4.42
C PHE A 352 13.92 18.15 -5.93
N ARG A 353 14.96 17.51 -6.51
CA ARG A 353 15.14 17.46 -7.97
C ARG A 353 14.02 16.70 -8.66
N ALA A 354 13.58 15.55 -8.12
CA ALA A 354 12.52 14.75 -8.69
C ALA A 354 11.18 15.51 -8.73
N ILE A 355 10.78 16.12 -7.62
CA ILE A 355 9.56 16.94 -7.53
C ILE A 355 9.66 18.12 -8.50
N GLY A 356 10.79 18.83 -8.52
CA GLY A 356 11.00 19.95 -9.42
C GLY A 356 11.00 19.55 -10.90
N LEU A 357 11.44 18.34 -11.25
CA LEU A 357 11.33 17.82 -12.62
C LEU A 357 9.89 17.52 -13.01
N HIS A 358 9.14 16.83 -12.13
CA HIS A 358 7.71 16.58 -12.33
C HIS A 358 6.95 17.89 -12.59
N ASP A 359 7.14 18.90 -11.74
CA ASP A 359 6.47 20.20 -11.87
C ASP A 359 6.78 20.91 -13.19
N ARG A 360 8.05 20.89 -13.64
CA ARG A 360 8.45 21.50 -14.91
C ARG A 360 7.92 20.76 -16.14
N LEU A 361 7.55 19.50 -15.99
CA LEU A 361 7.21 18.60 -17.09
C LEU A 361 5.73 18.19 -17.13
N LYS A 362 4.85 18.64 -16.23
CA LYS A 362 3.44 18.17 -16.08
C LYS A 362 2.64 17.88 -17.37
N GLU A 363 2.88 18.60 -18.46
CA GLU A 363 2.19 18.44 -19.75
C GLU A 363 3.06 17.82 -20.85
N LYS A 364 4.21 17.26 -20.49
CA LYS A 364 5.21 16.69 -21.41
C LYS A 364 5.49 15.24 -21.04
N GLU A 365 5.91 14.46 -22.03
CA GLU A 365 6.42 13.10 -21.78
C GLU A 365 7.76 13.15 -21.06
N LEU A 366 7.93 12.28 -20.06
CA LEU A 366 9.26 11.94 -19.56
C LEU A 366 10.06 11.22 -20.64
N LYS A 367 11.36 11.43 -20.60
CA LYS A 367 12.34 10.80 -21.49
C LYS A 367 13.47 10.30 -20.61
N ALA A 368 14.23 9.31 -21.08
CA ALA A 368 15.40 8.80 -20.38
C ALA A 368 16.35 9.93 -19.92
N GLU A 369 16.60 10.93 -20.76
CA GLU A 369 17.44 12.10 -20.42
C GLU A 369 16.96 12.90 -19.20
N HIS A 370 15.65 12.91 -18.92
CA HIS A 370 15.11 13.57 -17.72
C HIS A 370 15.32 12.71 -16.47
N ILE A 371 15.21 11.39 -16.62
CA ILE A 371 15.37 10.41 -15.54
C ILE A 371 16.84 10.35 -15.10
N GLU A 372 17.76 10.32 -16.07
CA GLU A 372 19.21 10.28 -15.86
C GLU A 372 19.74 11.51 -15.08
N LEU A 373 18.99 12.61 -15.00
CA LEU A 373 19.32 13.76 -14.13
C LEU A 373 19.22 13.45 -12.64
N LEU A 374 18.50 12.40 -12.27
CA LEU A 374 18.34 11.95 -10.89
C LEU A 374 19.38 10.92 -10.49
N GLY A 375 20.05 10.28 -11.45
CA GLY A 375 21.02 9.22 -11.22
C GLY A 375 20.83 8.02 -12.13
N GLY A 376 21.57 6.95 -11.85
CA GLY A 376 21.47 5.68 -12.56
C GLY A 376 20.62 4.64 -11.83
N GLY A 377 20.12 4.94 -10.63
CA GLY A 377 19.31 4.02 -9.83
C GLY A 377 20.12 3.07 -8.93
N TRP A 378 21.44 2.96 -9.15
CA TRP A 378 22.31 2.03 -8.42
C TRP A 378 22.36 2.21 -6.89
N VAL A 379 22.04 3.43 -6.41
CA VAL A 379 21.94 3.75 -4.99
C VAL A 379 20.49 4.11 -4.62
N ALA A 380 20.14 3.83 -3.38
CA ALA A 380 18.75 3.80 -2.91
C ALA A 380 18.02 5.13 -3.10
N GLU A 381 18.70 6.26 -2.85
CA GLU A 381 18.11 7.58 -3.00
C GLU A 381 17.83 7.94 -4.47
N GLU A 382 18.65 7.46 -5.41
CA GLU A 382 18.44 7.63 -6.85
C GLU A 382 17.26 6.77 -7.32
N ALA A 383 17.27 5.47 -6.98
CA ALA A 383 16.19 4.55 -7.35
C ALA A 383 14.83 5.05 -6.85
N LEU A 384 14.77 5.50 -5.60
CA LEU A 384 13.56 6.05 -5.00
C LEU A 384 13.12 7.33 -5.72
N ALA A 385 14.02 8.26 -5.99
CA ALA A 385 13.69 9.52 -6.65
C ALA A 385 13.18 9.33 -8.08
N ILE A 386 13.82 8.44 -8.85
CA ILE A 386 13.37 8.05 -10.20
C ILE A 386 11.96 7.47 -10.13
N SER A 387 11.72 6.58 -9.16
CA SER A 387 10.44 5.90 -9.03
C SER A 387 9.30 6.84 -8.61
N LEU A 388 9.58 7.78 -7.71
CA LEU A 388 8.63 8.81 -7.32
C LEU A 388 8.33 9.78 -8.47
N LEU A 389 9.34 10.18 -9.25
CA LEU A 389 9.13 10.99 -10.45
C LEU A 389 8.20 10.26 -11.44
N CYS A 390 8.50 9.01 -11.80
CA CYS A 390 7.70 8.24 -12.74
C CYS A 390 6.27 8.00 -12.23
N SER A 391 6.12 7.69 -10.94
CA SER A 391 4.83 7.46 -10.30
C SER A 391 3.97 8.73 -10.24
N LEU A 392 4.55 9.88 -9.88
CA LEU A 392 3.84 11.15 -9.87
C LEU A 392 3.40 11.58 -11.26
N HIS A 393 4.30 11.42 -12.23
CA HIS A 393 4.10 11.90 -13.60
C HIS A 393 3.05 11.09 -14.35
N TYR A 394 2.93 9.81 -14.04
CA TYR A 394 2.00 8.88 -14.68
C TYR A 394 1.05 8.25 -13.67
N LEU A 395 0.60 9.03 -12.68
CA LEU A 395 -0.24 8.59 -11.56
C LEU A 395 -1.46 7.77 -12.01
N GLU A 396 -2.11 8.20 -13.10
CA GLU A 396 -3.33 7.59 -13.64
C GLU A 396 -3.05 6.51 -14.71
N ASN A 397 -1.79 6.14 -14.96
CA ASN A 397 -1.42 5.19 -16.00
C ASN A 397 -0.28 4.27 -15.56
N PHE A 398 -0.65 3.12 -14.96
CA PHE A 398 0.29 2.09 -14.51
C PHE A 398 1.32 1.71 -15.58
N LYS A 399 0.86 1.33 -16.79
CA LYS A 399 1.71 0.86 -17.88
C LYS A 399 2.77 1.90 -18.24
N LYS A 400 2.34 3.15 -18.41
CA LYS A 400 3.23 4.24 -18.80
C LYS A 400 4.22 4.61 -17.71
N GLY A 401 3.79 4.58 -16.44
CA GLY A 401 4.65 4.84 -15.29
C GLY A 401 5.76 3.80 -15.16
N VAL A 402 5.41 2.52 -15.21
CA VAL A 402 6.39 1.42 -15.14
C VAL A 402 7.32 1.44 -16.37
N LEU A 403 6.80 1.63 -17.57
CA LEU A 403 7.65 1.72 -18.78
C LEU A 403 8.62 2.90 -18.74
N ALA A 404 8.22 4.04 -18.17
CA ALA A 404 9.12 5.16 -17.99
C ALA A 404 10.23 4.83 -16.98
N ALA A 405 9.89 4.14 -15.90
CA ALA A 405 10.84 3.74 -14.87
C ALA A 405 11.85 2.69 -15.33
N VAL A 406 11.52 1.81 -16.29
CA VAL A 406 12.49 0.81 -16.79
C VAL A 406 13.29 1.29 -18.01
N ASN A 407 12.76 2.21 -18.82
CA ASN A 407 13.41 2.65 -20.06
C ASN A 407 14.36 3.83 -19.84
N HIS A 408 15.40 3.63 -19.03
CA HIS A 408 16.54 4.55 -18.87
C HIS A 408 17.85 3.78 -18.78
N SER A 409 18.99 4.46 -18.81
CA SER A 409 20.28 3.81 -18.55
C SER A 409 20.42 3.49 -17.05
N GLY A 410 21.01 2.34 -16.72
CA GLY A 410 21.29 1.97 -15.34
C GLY A 410 20.25 1.00 -14.75
N ASP A 411 20.21 0.96 -13.43
CA ASP A 411 19.43 0.02 -12.62
C ASP A 411 17.92 0.14 -12.90
N SER A 412 17.47 -0.65 -13.87
CA SER A 412 16.14 -0.54 -14.48
C SER A 412 15.12 -1.44 -13.81
N ASP A 413 15.55 -2.56 -13.22
CA ASP A 413 14.69 -3.46 -12.45
C ASP A 413 14.34 -2.85 -11.10
N SER A 414 15.29 -2.23 -10.37
CA SER A 414 14.96 -1.60 -9.08
C SER A 414 14.00 -0.42 -9.21
N THR A 415 14.22 0.45 -10.20
CA THR A 415 13.33 1.60 -10.46
C THR A 415 11.96 1.15 -10.97
N GLY A 416 11.94 0.12 -11.82
CA GLY A 416 10.72 -0.56 -12.26
C GLY A 416 9.95 -1.15 -11.09
N SER A 417 10.62 -1.88 -10.20
CA SER A 417 10.06 -2.56 -9.04
C SER A 417 9.40 -1.60 -8.06
N ILE A 418 10.11 -0.55 -7.64
CA ILE A 418 9.59 0.46 -6.70
C ILE A 418 8.42 1.22 -7.33
N THR A 419 8.53 1.64 -8.60
CA THR A 419 7.43 2.29 -9.34
C THR A 419 6.21 1.39 -9.46
N GLY A 420 6.45 0.12 -9.78
CA GLY A 420 5.44 -0.91 -9.88
C GLY A 420 4.71 -1.16 -8.56
N ASN A 421 5.41 -1.16 -7.43
CA ASN A 421 4.78 -1.24 -6.12
C ASN A 421 3.86 -0.04 -5.85
N ILE A 422 4.32 1.18 -6.12
CA ILE A 422 3.55 2.41 -5.87
C ILE A 422 2.30 2.44 -6.74
N LEU A 423 2.46 2.30 -8.06
CA LEU A 423 1.34 2.36 -8.99
C LEU A 423 0.43 1.14 -8.85
N GLY A 424 0.98 -0.04 -8.61
CA GLY A 424 0.21 -1.26 -8.38
C GLY A 424 -0.67 -1.16 -7.13
N LEU A 425 -0.20 -0.48 -6.07
CA LEU A 425 -1.01 -0.19 -4.89
C LEU A 425 -2.15 0.80 -5.19
N ILE A 426 -1.87 1.85 -5.98
CA ILE A 426 -2.83 2.89 -6.35
C ILE A 426 -3.95 2.31 -7.25
N HIS A 427 -3.57 1.48 -8.20
CA HIS A 427 -4.48 0.93 -9.22
C HIS A 427 -5.12 -0.41 -8.81
N GLY A 428 -4.56 -1.08 -7.81
CA GLY A 428 -4.91 -2.46 -7.48
C GLY A 428 -4.47 -3.45 -8.56
N LEU A 429 -4.57 -4.75 -8.27
CA LEU A 429 -4.34 -5.84 -9.21
C LEU A 429 -5.21 -5.72 -10.48
N GLU A 430 -6.45 -5.24 -10.35
CA GLU A 430 -7.36 -5.06 -11.48
C GLU A 430 -6.89 -3.99 -12.48
N GLY A 431 -6.20 -2.94 -12.02
CA GLY A 431 -5.69 -1.87 -12.89
C GLY A 431 -4.37 -2.20 -13.60
N ILE A 432 -3.77 -3.37 -13.33
CA ILE A 432 -2.57 -3.84 -14.02
C ILE A 432 -2.96 -4.53 -15.35
N PRO A 433 -2.25 -4.24 -16.47
CA PRO A 433 -2.50 -4.88 -17.77
C PRO A 433 -2.52 -6.41 -17.70
N GLU A 434 -3.54 -7.03 -18.30
CA GLU A 434 -3.73 -8.48 -18.27
C GLU A 434 -2.59 -9.24 -18.95
N GLU A 435 -2.03 -8.68 -20.01
CA GLU A 435 -0.88 -9.25 -20.72
C GLU A 435 0.36 -9.35 -19.82
N TRP A 436 0.52 -8.44 -18.85
CA TRP A 436 1.66 -8.46 -17.94
C TRP A 436 1.41 -9.34 -16.72
N LYS A 437 0.19 -9.36 -16.18
CA LYS A 437 -0.18 -10.29 -15.10
C LYS A 437 -0.04 -11.75 -15.53
N SER A 438 -0.52 -12.07 -16.74
CA SER A 438 -0.44 -13.43 -17.29
C SER A 438 0.96 -13.80 -17.79
N GLY A 439 1.77 -12.81 -18.20
CA GLY A 439 3.14 -12.99 -18.63
C GLY A 439 4.15 -13.16 -17.48
N LEU A 440 3.84 -12.67 -16.28
CA LEU A 440 4.73 -12.80 -15.12
C LEU A 440 4.83 -14.27 -14.65
N LYS A 441 6.05 -14.79 -14.60
CA LYS A 441 6.36 -16.12 -14.11
C LYS A 441 6.28 -16.17 -12.59
N PHE A 442 5.78 -17.30 -12.08
CA PHE A 442 5.62 -17.54 -10.64
C PHE A 442 4.75 -16.49 -9.93
N SER A 443 3.83 -15.88 -10.69
CA SER A 443 2.88 -14.87 -10.22
C SER A 443 1.99 -15.40 -9.09
N ASP A 444 1.79 -16.71 -9.00
CA ASP A 444 1.09 -17.36 -7.89
C ASP A 444 1.78 -17.12 -6.53
N ILE A 445 3.12 -17.09 -6.47
CA ILE A 445 3.88 -16.79 -5.24
C ILE A 445 3.60 -15.36 -4.80
N VAL A 446 3.65 -14.42 -5.74
CA VAL A 446 3.46 -12.99 -5.52
C VAL A 446 2.02 -12.70 -5.08
N LEU A 447 1.04 -13.28 -5.77
CA LEU A 447 -0.39 -13.17 -5.44
C LEU A 447 -0.68 -13.75 -4.06
N GLN A 448 -0.11 -14.91 -3.74
CA GLN A 448 -0.29 -15.55 -2.45
C GLN A 448 0.28 -14.68 -1.32
N MET A 449 1.50 -14.17 -1.47
CA MET A 449 2.09 -13.26 -0.47
C MET A 449 1.28 -11.97 -0.32
N GLY A 450 0.78 -11.39 -1.42
CA GLY A 450 -0.07 -10.19 -1.37
C GLY A 450 -1.36 -10.43 -0.60
N GLU A 451 -2.00 -11.58 -0.81
CA GLU A 451 -3.17 -12.00 -0.03
C GLU A 451 -2.83 -12.23 1.45
N ASP A 452 -1.69 -12.86 1.73
CA ASP A 452 -1.28 -13.12 3.11
C ASP A 452 -0.94 -11.82 3.87
N LEU A 453 -0.34 -10.82 3.21
CA LEU A 453 -0.12 -9.49 3.78
C LEU A 453 -1.45 -8.73 4.00
N ALA A 454 -2.43 -8.92 3.12
CA ALA A 454 -3.76 -8.35 3.32
C ALA A 454 -4.43 -8.94 4.58
N ILE A 455 -4.30 -10.26 4.78
CA ILE A 455 -4.79 -10.97 5.98
C ILE A 455 -4.04 -10.55 7.24
N GLY A 456 -2.70 -10.51 7.18
CA GLY A 456 -1.83 -10.14 8.29
C GLY A 456 -1.58 -11.26 9.30
N VAL A 457 -2.63 -11.72 9.99
CA VAL A 457 -2.57 -12.85 10.92
C VAL A 457 -3.91 -13.58 10.98
N LYS A 458 -3.89 -14.90 11.20
CA LYS A 458 -5.09 -15.71 11.46
C LYS A 458 -5.07 -16.30 12.86
N GLY A 459 -6.25 -16.44 13.46
CA GLY A 459 -6.43 -16.92 14.83
C GLY A 459 -6.26 -15.82 15.89
N ASN A 460 -6.10 -16.24 17.14
CA ASN A 460 -5.83 -15.36 18.28
C ASN A 460 -4.98 -16.08 19.35
N THR A 461 -4.59 -15.37 20.40
CA THR A 461 -3.69 -15.90 21.46
C THR A 461 -4.22 -17.16 22.15
N TYR A 462 -5.54 -17.38 22.16
CA TYR A 462 -6.18 -18.56 22.77
C TYR A 462 -6.46 -19.67 21.75
N GLU A 463 -6.78 -19.29 20.51
CA GLU A 463 -7.12 -20.19 19.41
C GLU A 463 -6.24 -19.86 18.19
N PRO A 464 -4.98 -20.35 18.17
CA PRO A 464 -4.08 -20.11 17.04
C PRO A 464 -4.54 -20.88 15.81
N ASP A 465 -4.33 -20.30 14.63
CA ASP A 465 -4.54 -20.99 13.35
C ASP A 465 -3.30 -21.84 13.03
N GLU A 466 -3.46 -23.18 13.05
CA GLU A 466 -2.35 -24.12 12.86
C GLU A 466 -1.76 -24.04 11.44
N GLU A 467 -2.59 -23.93 10.41
CA GLU A 467 -2.15 -23.82 9.01
C GLU A 467 -1.34 -22.52 8.81
N TRP A 468 -1.82 -21.41 9.37
CA TRP A 468 -1.10 -20.14 9.37
C TRP A 468 0.22 -20.25 10.13
N GLY A 469 0.24 -20.96 11.26
CA GLY A 469 1.44 -21.22 12.05
C GLY A 469 2.48 -22.07 11.32
N GLU A 470 2.07 -23.05 10.52
CA GLU A 470 2.96 -23.84 9.67
C GLU A 470 3.49 -23.02 8.47
N LYS A 471 2.64 -22.14 7.93
CA LYS A 471 2.98 -21.25 6.81
C LYS A 471 3.97 -20.16 7.24
N TYR A 472 3.72 -19.52 8.39
CA TYR A 472 4.52 -18.44 8.97
C TYR A 472 4.94 -18.72 10.42
N PRO A 473 5.87 -19.67 10.65
CA PRO A 473 6.28 -20.02 12.00
C PRO A 473 6.94 -18.85 12.74
N GLY A 474 6.47 -18.59 13.96
CA GLY A 474 6.83 -17.43 14.79
C GLY A 474 7.88 -17.70 15.86
N TYR A 475 9.01 -18.32 15.55
CA TYR A 475 10.12 -18.53 16.50
C TYR A 475 11.43 -17.94 16.00
#